data_AF-A0ABD5DHZ4-F1
#
_entry.id   AF-A0ABD5DHZ4-F1
#
_cell.length_a   1.000
_cell.length_b   1.000
_cell.length_c   1.000
_cell.angle_alpha   90.00
_cell.angle_beta   90.00
_cell.angle_gamma   90.00
#
_symmetry.space_group_name_H-M   'P 1'
#
loop_
_entity.id
_entity.type
_entity.pdbx_description
1 polymer ?
#
loop_
_entity_poly.entity_id
_entity_poly.type
_entity_poly.pdbx_seq_one_letter_code
_entity_poly.pdbx_strand_id
1 'polypeptide(L)' 'IQSANEKLAKGDQKGAIDTLRLAGIGVIENQYLMPLNQTRKAVAQAQELLKAGKYYEANLVLKGAEDGIVVDSEMLVAGN' A
#
# COMPACT_ATOMS: atom_id res chain seq x y z
N ILE A 1 11.86 7.74 -23.23
CA ILE A 1 12.46 7.38 -21.91
C ILE A 1 13.44 8.44 -21.41
N GLN A 2 14.49 8.80 -22.15
CA GLN A 2 15.45 9.85 -21.71
C GLN A 2 14.78 11.15 -21.24
N SER A 3 13.83 11.68 -22.02
CA SER A 3 13.07 12.88 -21.64
C SER A 3 12.26 12.70 -20.34
N ALA A 4 11.75 11.52 -20.04
CA ALA A 4 11.06 11.26 -18.78
C ALA A 4 12.04 11.29 -17.59
N ASN A 5 13.25 10.76 -17.75
CA ASN A 5 14.30 10.81 -16.72
C ASN A 5 14.75 12.25 -16.43
N GLU A 6 14.88 13.08 -17.47
CA GLU A 6 15.22 14.51 -17.31
C GLU A 6 14.12 15.28 -16.56
N LYS A 7 12.85 14.92 -16.75
CA LYS A 7 11.72 15.52 -16.02
C LYS A 7 11.68 15.06 -14.57
N LEU A 8 11.90 13.77 -14.31
CA LEU A 8 12.04 13.24 -12.95
C LEU A 8 13.18 13.91 -12.17
N ALA A 9 14.34 14.12 -12.82
CA ALA A 9 15.48 14.80 -12.21
C ALA A 9 15.18 16.25 -11.80
N LYS A 10 14.18 16.88 -12.41
CA LYS A 10 13.71 18.24 -12.09
C LYS A 10 12.51 18.25 -11.14
N GLY A 11 12.07 17.09 -10.65
CA GLY A 11 10.88 16.96 -9.80
C GLY A 11 9.54 17.02 -10.57
N ASP A 12 9.58 17.09 -11.90
CA ASP A 12 8.39 17.09 -12.76
C ASP A 12 7.86 15.66 -12.94
N GLN A 13 7.27 15.11 -11.88
CA GLN A 13 6.68 13.78 -11.88
C GLN A 13 5.52 13.70 -12.89
N LYS A 14 4.67 14.73 -12.95
CA LYS A 14 3.53 14.79 -13.89
C LYS A 14 3.99 14.64 -15.33
N GLY A 15 4.92 15.51 -15.75
CA GLY A 15 5.42 15.53 -17.11
C GLY A 15 6.20 14.26 -17.46
N ALA A 16 6.86 13.62 -16.50
CA ALA A 16 7.52 12.34 -16.70
C ALA A 16 6.51 11.21 -16.96
N ILE A 17 5.48 11.08 -16.13
CA ILE A 17 4.46 10.03 -16.28
C ILE A 17 3.67 10.22 -17.58
N ASP A 18 3.32 11.45 -17.94
CA ASP A 18 2.68 11.74 -19.22
C ASP A 18 3.56 11.38 -20.43
N THR A 19 4.87 11.62 -20.32
CA THR A 19 5.84 11.25 -21.38
C THR A 19 5.95 9.74 -21.53
N LEU A 20 5.92 9.00 -20.41
CA LEU A 20 5.91 7.54 -20.41
C LEU A 20 4.60 7.01 -21.02
N ARG A 21 3.46 7.57 -20.62
CA ARG A 21 2.13 7.21 -21.14
C ARG A 21 2.03 7.40 -22.65
N LEU A 22 2.50 8.54 -23.17
CA LEU A 22 2.54 8.82 -24.61
C LEU A 22 3.46 7.86 -25.38
N ALA A 23 4.49 7.31 -24.72
CA ALA A 23 5.36 6.29 -25.26
C ALA A 23 4.81 4.85 -25.12
N GLY A 24 3.56 4.69 -24.67
CA GLY A 24 2.92 3.38 -24.47
C GLY A 24 3.30 2.69 -23.16
N ILE A 25 3.94 3.40 -22.22
CA ILE A 25 4.35 2.86 -20.91
C ILE A 25 3.35 3.34 -19.85
N GLY A 26 2.50 2.43 -19.38
CA GLY A 26 1.62 2.67 -18.25
C GLY A 26 2.37 2.59 -16.92
N VAL A 27 2.15 3.55 -16.03
CA VAL A 27 2.71 3.56 -14.68
C VAL A 27 1.55 3.61 -13.68
N ILE A 28 1.53 2.64 -12.77
CA ILE A 28 0.54 2.54 -11.69
C ILE A 28 1.25 2.49 -10.35
N GLU A 29 0.58 2.95 -9.31
CA GLU A 29 0.99 2.82 -7.92
C GLU A 29 0.11 1.78 -7.24
N ASN A 30 0.73 0.76 -6.64
CA ASN A 30 0.03 -0.21 -5.81
C ASN A 30 0.13 0.23 -4.36
N GLN A 31 -1.00 0.51 -3.74
CA GLN A 31 -1.13 0.91 -2.34
C GLN A 31 -1.61 -0.26 -1.49
N TYR A 32 -1.04 -0.42 -0.30
CA TYR A 32 -1.47 -1.41 0.69
C TYR A 32 -2.20 -0.68 1.81
N LEU A 33 -3.53 -0.79 1.81
CA LEU A 33 -4.42 -0.05 2.69
C LEU A 33 -4.77 -0.88 3.93
N MET A 34 -4.47 -0.34 5.11
CA MET A 34 -4.72 -0.98 6.39
C MET A 34 -5.95 -0.36 7.09
N PRO A 35 -6.97 -1.16 7.46
CA PRO A 35 -8.15 -0.66 8.18
C PRO A 35 -7.78 -0.35 9.65
N LEU A 36 -7.32 0.87 9.90
CA LEU A 36 -6.69 1.30 11.16
C LEU A 36 -7.39 0.83 12.44
N ASN A 37 -8.70 1.08 12.57
CA ASN A 37 -9.45 0.72 13.78
C ASN A 37 -9.60 -0.80 13.95
N GLN A 38 -9.76 -1.53 12.84
CA GLN A 38 -9.90 -2.98 12.87
C GLN A 38 -8.57 -3.65 13.19
N THR A 39 -7.47 -3.20 12.60
CA THR A 39 -6.12 -3.69 12.93
C THR A 39 -5.77 -3.44 14.39
N ARG A 40 -6.08 -2.24 14.93
CA ARG A 40 -5.90 -1.94 16.36
C ARG A 40 -6.66 -2.91 17.26
N LYS A 41 -7.92 -3.20 16.93
CA LYS A 41 -8.76 -4.15 17.68
C LYS A 41 -8.19 -5.57 17.63
N ALA A 42 -7.74 -6.01 16.46
CA ALA A 42 -7.14 -7.33 16.28
C ALA A 42 -5.84 -7.48 17.09
N VAL A 43 -4.97 -6.48 17.08
CA VAL A 43 -3.74 -6.46 17.89
C VAL A 43 -4.06 -6.52 19.39
N ALA A 44 -5.01 -5.70 19.87
CA ALA A 44 -5.43 -5.73 21.27
C ALA A 44 -5.99 -7.11 21.68
N GLN A 45 -6.82 -7.72 20.82
CA GLN A 45 -7.36 -9.06 21.06
C GLN A 45 -6.27 -10.14 21.08
N ALA A 46 -5.30 -10.06 20.16
CA ALA A 46 -4.16 -10.98 20.14
C ALA A 46 -3.31 -10.85 21.41
N GLN A 47 -3.09 -9.63 21.93
CA GLN A 47 -2.39 -9.41 23.21
C GLN A 47 -3.07 -10.13 24.37
N GLU A 48 -4.40 -10.06 24.48
CA GLU A 48 -5.15 -10.77 25.52
C GLU A 48 -5.09 -12.30 25.35
N LEU A 49 -5.13 -12.80 24.12
CA LEU A 49 -4.99 -14.24 23.84
C LEU A 49 -3.59 -14.76 24.19
N LEU A 50 -2.54 -14.00 23.90
CA LEU A 50 -1.17 -14.34 24.29
C LEU A 50 -1.00 -14.39 25.82
N LYS A 51 -1.58 -13.42 26.56
CA LYS A 51 -1.59 -13.45 28.03
C LYS A 51 -2.30 -14.68 28.59
N ALA A 52 -3.32 -15.17 27.89
CA ALA A 52 -4.05 -16.39 28.23
C ALA A 52 -3.36 -17.69 27.78
N GLY A 53 -2.16 -17.62 27.17
CA GLY A 53 -1.44 -18.80 26.64
C GLY A 53 -2.06 -19.39 25.37
N LYS A 54 -3.00 -18.68 24.72
CA LYS A 54 -3.73 -19.11 23.53
C LYS A 54 -3.00 -18.71 22.25
N TYR A 55 -1.84 -19.32 22.03
CA TYR A 55 -0.94 -18.93 20.94
C TYR A 55 -1.54 -19.19 19.54
N TYR A 56 -2.29 -20.29 19.38
CA TYR A 56 -2.90 -20.62 18.09
C TYR A 56 -4.00 -19.61 17.73
N GLU A 57 -4.87 -19.27 18.69
CA GLU A 57 -5.93 -18.29 18.49
C GLU A 57 -5.37 -16.88 18.29
N ALA A 58 -4.31 -16.51 19.02
CA ALA A 58 -3.62 -15.24 18.81
C ALA A 58 -3.06 -15.15 17.38
N ASN A 59 -2.44 -16.23 16.89
CA ASN A 59 -1.95 -16.30 15.51
C ASN A 59 -3.07 -16.13 14.49
N LEU A 60 -4.23 -16.78 14.68
CA LEU A 60 -5.37 -16.63 13.78
C LEU A 60 -5.92 -15.20 13.75
N VAL A 61 -5.97 -14.52 14.90
CA VAL A 61 -6.40 -13.12 14.98
C VAL A 61 -5.42 -12.19 14.25
N LEU A 62 -4.11 -12.41 14.42
CA LEU A 62 -3.09 -11.64 13.70
C LEU A 62 -3.15 -11.89 12.20
N LYS A 63 -3.31 -13.15 11.78
CA LYS A 63 -3.54 -13.50 10.38
C LYS A 63 -4.75 -12.78 9.81
N GLY A 64 -5.85 -12.71 10.55
CA GLY A 64 -7.04 -11.96 10.12
C GLY A 64 -6.78 -10.45 9.98
N ALA A 65 -5.83 -9.88 10.73
CA ALA A 65 -5.41 -8.49 10.58
C ALA A 65 -4.57 -8.27 9.31
N GLU A 66 -3.72 -9.24 8.94
CA GLU A 66 -2.97 -9.25 7.68
C GLU A 66 -3.91 -9.42 6.47
N ASP A 67 -4.81 -10.40 6.54
CA ASP A 67 -5.82 -10.67 5.51
C ASP A 67 -6.79 -9.47 5.33
N GLY A 68 -6.84 -8.55 6.30
CA GLY A 68 -7.61 -7.30 6.22
C GLY A 68 -6.92 -6.17 5.44
N ILE A 69 -5.66 -6.33 5.02
CA ILE A 69 -4.96 -5.36 4.18
C ILE A 69 -5.50 -5.47 2.75
N VAL A 70 -5.96 -4.35 2.21
CA VAL A 70 -6.48 -4.25 0.84
C VAL A 70 -5.41 -3.72 -0.08
N VAL A 71 -5.23 -4.35 -1.24
CA VAL A 71 -4.38 -3.81 -2.32
C VAL A 71 -5.26 -2.97 -3.21
N ASP A 72 -4.88 -1.71 -3.40
CA ASP A 72 -5.49 -0.80 -4.36
C ASP A 72 -4.46 -0.39 -5.42
N SER A 73 -4.92 -0.17 -6.65
CA SER A 73 -4.07 0.19 -7.78
C SER A 73 -4.59 1.48 -8.39
N GLU A 74 -3.83 2.56 -8.23
CA GLU A 74 -4.16 3.87 -8.81
C GLU A 74 -3.21 4.20 -9.96
N MET A 75 -3.72 4.88 -10.98
CA MET A 75 -2.83 5.50 -11.96
C MET A 75 -2.00 6.56 -11.26
N LEU A 76 -0.70 6.58 -11.58
CA LEU A 76 0.23 7.56 -11.02
C LEU A 76 0.00 8.92 -11.70
N VAL A 77 -1.18 9.51 -11.48
CA VAL A 77 -1.47 10.88 -11.91
C VAL A 77 -0.88 11.78 -10.85
N ALA A 78 0.15 12.55 -11.21
CA ALA A 78 0.66 13.56 -10.31
C ALA A 78 -0.50 14.44 -9.83
N GLY A 79 -0.74 14.41 -8.52
CA GLY A 79 -1.73 15.24 -7.85
C GLY A 79 -1.54 16.71 -8.20
N ASN A 80 -2.65 17.45 -8.13
CA ASN A 80 -2.67 18.91 -8.30
C ASN A 80 -1.72 19.61 -7.32
#